data_AF-A0A971LX59-F1
#
_entry.id   AF-A0A971LX59-F1
#
_cell.length_a   1.000
_cell.length_b   1.000
_cell.length_c   1.000
_cell.angle_alpha   90.00
_cell.angle_beta   90.00
_cell.angle_gamma   90.00
#
_symmetry.space_group_name_H-M   'P 1'
#
loop_
_entity.id
_entity.type
_entity.pdbx_description
1 polymer ?
#
loop_
_entity_poly.entity_id
_entity_poly.type
_entity_poly.pdbx_seq_one_letter_code
_entity_poly.pdbx_strand_id
1 'polypeptide(L)'
;GFNPNLLLSEIVRRTELNTDFMDVVDGEATPPPTWLYFKDRKNVYDVSLPISAAGYMSILTFISSPKDILERLEDICKEAFADIIDHMNRSYREYCKGMNKEYEQLPWQVKVKRFSHLFEEAKRDSGDKFIEDYNLTLEKVKGKIEAGSIDMAEACYQLIEKTLEYVHDLSPVVVIALSPPYYPHVSNDMIEVSGPIKGLVDHLIDFADREWEEKYRLQRYYNGISDLSYAMFPEKDETIQYIKENMIMWDQVYGIPLEIIKELSIPVINIGPWGKDIHKNVERVYKEDLFYRTPRLIEEVINKLLV
;
A
#
# COMPACT_ATOMS: atom_id res chain seq x y z
N GLY A 1 -0.20 29.95 10.89
CA GLY A 1 -0.34 29.04 9.72
C GLY A 1 -0.61 27.64 10.21
N PHE A 2 -1.08 26.77 9.32
CA PHE A 2 -1.26 25.34 9.60
C PHE A 2 0.06 24.62 9.29
N ASN A 3 0.65 23.91 10.27
CA ASN A 3 1.88 23.16 10.03
C ASN A 3 1.54 21.71 9.67
N PRO A 4 1.76 21.26 8.41
CA PRO A 4 1.34 19.93 7.96
C PRO A 4 2.08 18.81 8.67
N ASN A 5 3.28 19.05 9.20
CA ASN A 5 4.05 18.03 9.93
C ASN A 5 3.32 17.54 11.19
N LEU A 6 2.59 18.43 11.88
CA LEU A 6 1.84 18.06 13.09
C LEU A 6 0.64 17.16 12.75
N LEU A 7 -0.01 17.41 11.61
CA LEU A 7 -1.11 16.57 11.16
C LEU A 7 -0.60 15.21 10.67
N LEU A 8 0.46 15.20 9.85
CA LEU A 8 1.05 13.97 9.36
C LEU A 8 1.57 13.10 10.51
N SER A 9 2.20 13.68 11.53
CA SER A 9 2.66 12.91 12.69
C SER A 9 1.52 12.28 13.48
N GLU A 10 0.37 12.94 13.60
CA GLU A 10 -0.81 12.36 14.25
C GLU A 10 -1.42 11.23 13.42
N ILE A 11 -1.47 11.37 12.09
CA ILE A 11 -1.89 10.28 11.19
C ILE A 11 -0.95 9.08 11.33
N VAL A 12 0.38 9.32 11.30
CA VAL A 12 1.39 8.27 11.51
C VAL A 12 1.17 7.57 12.85
N ARG A 13 1.00 8.34 13.94
CA ARG A 13 0.78 7.78 15.29
C ARG A 13 -0.46 6.89 15.38
N ARG A 14 -1.50 7.16 14.59
CA ARG A 14 -2.74 6.36 14.57
C ARG A 14 -2.70 5.16 13.65
N THR A 15 -1.79 5.12 12.68
CA THR A 15 -1.77 4.10 11.63
C THR A 15 -0.59 3.15 11.76
N GLU A 16 0.56 3.62 12.24
CA GLU A 16 1.72 2.79 12.55
C GLU A 16 1.36 1.70 13.58
N LEU A 17 1.60 0.44 13.24
CA LEU A 17 1.27 -0.73 14.06
C LEU A 17 -0.23 -0.84 14.43
N ASN A 18 -1.12 -0.20 13.67
CA ASN A 18 -2.54 -0.26 13.96
C ASN A 18 -3.13 -1.63 13.55
N THR A 19 -3.54 -2.40 14.56
CA THR A 19 -4.12 -3.74 14.39
C THR A 19 -5.46 -3.76 13.68
N ASP A 20 -6.12 -2.61 13.58
CA ASP A 20 -7.39 -2.47 12.87
C ASP A 20 -7.27 -2.68 11.35
N PHE A 21 -6.05 -2.67 10.82
CA PHE A 21 -5.74 -3.01 9.43
C PHE A 21 -5.25 -4.45 9.24
N MET A 22 -5.18 -5.25 10.32
CA MET A 22 -4.77 -6.65 10.21
C MET A 22 -5.92 -7.51 9.71
N ASP A 23 -5.60 -8.39 8.77
CA ASP A 23 -6.48 -9.48 8.36
C ASP A 23 -6.09 -10.75 9.10
N VAL A 24 -7.09 -11.56 9.47
CA VAL A 24 -6.90 -12.87 10.12
C VAL A 24 -7.71 -13.92 9.37
N VAL A 25 -7.04 -14.96 8.88
CA VAL A 25 -7.64 -16.09 8.14
C VAL A 25 -7.04 -17.39 8.65
N ASP A 26 -7.86 -18.30 9.15
CA ASP A 26 -7.45 -19.65 9.59
C ASP A 26 -6.21 -19.71 10.51
N GLY A 27 -6.07 -18.72 11.40
CA GLY A 27 -4.95 -18.62 12.35
C GLY A 27 -3.68 -17.99 11.78
N GLU A 28 -3.67 -17.60 10.51
CA GLU A 28 -2.68 -16.73 9.90
C GLU A 28 -3.14 -15.27 9.99
N ALA A 29 -2.20 -14.34 10.14
CA ALA A 29 -2.48 -12.91 10.18
C ALA A 29 -1.47 -12.09 9.38
N THR A 30 -1.93 -10.98 8.80
CA THR A 30 -1.03 -9.97 8.24
C THR A 30 -0.38 -9.17 9.38
N PRO A 31 0.87 -8.69 9.23
CA PRO A 31 1.39 -7.70 10.15
C PRO A 31 0.61 -6.38 10.00
N PRO A 32 0.53 -5.54 11.06
CA PRO A 32 -0.08 -4.24 10.96
C PRO A 32 0.72 -3.31 10.03
N PRO A 33 0.14 -2.16 9.60
CA PRO A 33 0.79 -1.20 8.72
C PRO A 33 2.12 -0.70 9.25
N THR A 34 3.01 -0.36 8.33
CA THR A 34 4.28 0.29 8.65
C THR A 34 4.57 1.46 7.72
N TRP A 35 4.99 2.59 8.29
CA TRP A 35 5.47 3.75 7.56
C TRP A 35 6.91 3.54 7.13
N LEU A 36 7.15 3.59 5.83
CA LEU A 36 8.51 3.46 5.27
C LEU A 36 9.30 4.76 5.49
N TYR A 37 8.63 5.89 5.34
CA TYR A 37 9.15 7.22 5.67
C TYR A 37 8.04 8.27 5.63
N PHE A 38 8.29 9.42 6.29
CA PHE A 38 7.49 10.63 6.14
C PHE A 38 8.37 11.86 6.36
N LYS A 39 8.13 12.95 5.63
CA LYS A 39 8.88 14.21 5.77
C LYS A 39 8.11 15.41 5.25
N ASP A 40 8.54 16.60 5.64
CA ASP A 40 8.11 17.83 4.97
C ASP A 40 8.62 17.90 3.52
N ARG A 41 7.93 18.69 2.70
CA ARG A 41 8.24 18.84 1.28
C ARG A 41 9.06 20.09 0.97
N LYS A 42 9.84 20.61 1.93
CA LYS A 42 10.73 21.74 1.65
C LYS A 42 11.94 21.26 0.85
N ASN A 43 12.25 22.01 -0.22
CA ASN A 43 13.42 21.76 -1.06
C ASN A 43 14.69 22.46 -0.52
N VAL A 44 14.51 23.49 0.31
CA VAL A 44 15.60 24.26 0.91
C VAL A 44 15.32 24.51 2.38
N TYR A 45 16.39 24.62 3.16
CA TYR A 45 16.28 25.03 4.54
C TYR A 45 16.00 26.53 4.64
N ASP A 46 14.93 26.85 5.37
CA ASP A 46 14.62 28.21 5.82
C ASP A 46 13.74 28.14 7.09
N VAL A 47 13.52 29.29 7.73
CA VAL A 47 12.78 29.40 9.01
C VAL A 47 11.25 29.41 8.87
N SER A 48 10.71 29.32 7.65
CA SER A 48 9.26 29.32 7.39
C SER A 48 8.63 27.95 7.64
N LEU A 49 7.32 27.95 7.87
CA LEU A 49 6.53 26.73 7.99
C LEU A 49 6.51 25.98 6.65
N PRO A 50 6.61 24.64 6.66
CA PRO A 50 6.38 23.86 5.45
C PRO A 50 4.98 24.08 4.89
N ILE A 51 4.86 24.12 3.56
CA ILE A 51 3.58 24.22 2.86
C ILE A 51 2.87 22.86 2.72
N SER A 52 3.64 21.77 2.67
CA SER A 52 3.15 20.40 2.59
C SER A 52 4.11 19.43 3.30
N ALA A 53 3.57 18.27 3.66
CA ALA A 53 4.30 17.12 4.18
C ALA A 53 3.70 15.87 3.56
N ALA A 54 4.51 14.83 3.34
CA ALA A 54 4.04 13.58 2.76
C ALA A 54 4.79 12.40 3.36
N GLY A 55 4.21 11.21 3.22
CA GLY A 55 4.90 9.97 3.54
C GLY A 55 4.21 8.78 2.93
N TYR A 56 4.85 7.64 3.10
CA TYR A 56 4.51 6.40 2.44
C TYR A 56 4.40 5.29 3.48
N MET A 57 3.31 4.52 3.43
CA MET A 57 3.12 3.36 4.27
C MET A 57 2.78 2.13 3.45
N SER A 58 3.15 0.97 3.97
CA SER A 58 2.83 -0.34 3.41
C SER A 58 1.78 -1.02 4.28
N ILE A 59 0.78 -1.63 3.63
CA ILE A 59 -0.27 -2.41 4.26
C ILE A 59 -0.36 -3.75 3.54
N LEU A 60 -0.24 -4.83 4.30
CA LEU A 60 -0.44 -6.20 3.82
C LEU A 60 -1.87 -6.63 4.14
N THR A 61 -2.52 -7.26 3.16
CA THR A 61 -3.91 -7.73 3.27
C THR A 61 -3.97 -9.21 2.89
N PHE A 62 -4.96 -9.92 3.42
CA PHE A 62 -5.37 -11.27 2.99
C PHE A 62 -6.80 -11.28 2.45
N ILE A 63 -7.66 -10.37 2.93
CA ILE A 63 -9.09 -10.30 2.59
C ILE A 63 -9.62 -8.88 2.47
N SER A 64 -8.96 -7.89 3.09
CA SER A 64 -9.37 -6.48 3.00
C SER A 64 -9.13 -5.95 1.60
N SER A 65 -10.18 -5.41 0.97
CA SER A 65 -10.07 -4.83 -0.36
C SER A 65 -9.35 -3.46 -0.33
N PRO A 66 -8.76 -2.99 -1.45
CA PRO A 66 -8.19 -1.65 -1.53
C PRO A 66 -9.18 -0.53 -1.13
N LYS A 67 -10.48 -0.77 -1.35
CA LYS A 67 -11.55 0.13 -0.94
C LYS A 67 -11.69 0.19 0.58
N ASP A 68 -11.74 -0.96 1.25
CA ASP A 68 -11.84 -1.04 2.71
C ASP A 68 -10.66 -0.33 3.38
N ILE A 69 -9.46 -0.51 2.82
CA ILE A 69 -8.23 0.14 3.30
C ILE A 69 -8.29 1.66 3.13
N LEU A 70 -8.66 2.14 1.93
CA LEU A 70 -8.74 3.59 1.69
C LEU A 70 -9.86 4.26 2.50
N GLU A 71 -11.02 3.61 2.67
CA GLU A 71 -12.12 4.14 3.49
C GLU A 71 -11.71 4.25 4.96
N ARG A 72 -11.09 3.21 5.52
CA ARG A 72 -10.59 3.23 6.89
C ARG A 72 -9.52 4.31 7.10
N LEU A 73 -8.60 4.44 6.15
CA LEU A 73 -7.57 5.47 6.20
C LEU A 73 -8.18 6.88 6.14
N GLU A 74 -9.18 7.08 5.28
CA GLU A 74 -9.89 8.35 5.14
C GLU A 74 -10.53 8.78 6.48
N ASP A 75 -11.16 7.84 7.18
CA ASP A 75 -11.79 8.11 8.48
C ASP A 75 -10.76 8.42 9.57
N ILE A 76 -9.66 7.68 9.65
CA ILE A 76 -8.55 7.99 10.57
C ILE A 76 -7.96 9.37 10.27
N CYS A 77 -7.82 9.74 8.99
CA CYS A 77 -7.35 11.06 8.60
C CYS A 77 -8.32 12.16 9.03
N LYS A 78 -9.64 11.95 8.91
CA LYS A 78 -10.66 12.91 9.36
C LYS A 78 -10.57 13.13 10.87
N GLU A 79 -10.47 12.05 11.64
CA GLU A 79 -10.35 12.12 13.10
C GLU A 79 -9.05 12.79 13.54
N ALA A 80 -7.90 12.40 12.95
CA ALA A 80 -6.61 13.02 13.22
C ALA A 80 -6.65 14.52 12.95
N PHE A 81 -7.29 14.93 11.84
CA PHE A 81 -7.42 16.33 11.48
C PHE A 81 -8.31 17.08 12.48
N ALA A 82 -9.46 16.53 12.86
CA ALA A 82 -10.32 17.12 13.87
C ALA A 82 -9.56 17.36 15.19
N ASP A 83 -8.83 16.36 15.68
CA ASP A 83 -8.06 16.44 16.92
C ASP A 83 -6.93 17.47 16.84
N ILE A 84 -6.29 17.63 15.69
CA ILE A 84 -5.29 18.67 15.48
C ILE A 84 -5.92 20.06 15.46
N ILE A 85 -7.08 20.25 14.83
CA ILE A 85 -7.79 21.54 14.86
C ILE A 85 -8.17 21.92 16.30
N ASP A 86 -8.65 20.96 17.09
CA ASP A 86 -8.99 21.17 18.50
C ASP A 86 -7.75 21.44 19.36
N HIS A 87 -6.66 20.70 19.13
CA HIS A 87 -5.38 20.96 19.78
C HIS A 87 -4.86 22.38 19.46
N MET A 88 -4.89 22.79 18.18
CA MET A 88 -4.46 24.11 17.76
C MET A 88 -5.30 25.21 18.40
N ASN A 89 -6.62 25.06 18.46
CA ASN A 89 -7.51 26.04 19.10
C ASN A 89 -7.29 26.14 20.62
N ARG A 90 -7.05 25.03 21.31
CA ARG A 90 -6.68 25.03 22.74
C ARG A 90 -5.36 25.76 22.98
N SER A 91 -4.32 25.43 22.21
CA SER A 91 -3.01 26.09 22.30
C SER A 91 -3.09 27.58 21.97
N TYR A 92 -3.87 27.96 20.96
CA TYR A 92 -4.08 29.37 20.60
C TYR A 92 -4.80 30.15 21.69
N ARG A 93 -5.80 29.55 22.35
CA ARG A 93 -6.51 30.16 23.48
C ARG A 93 -5.56 30.47 24.65
N GLU A 94 -4.68 29.55 25.01
CA GLU A 94 -3.68 29.79 26.07
C GLU A 94 -2.65 30.86 25.68
N TYR A 95 -2.22 30.88 24.41
CA TYR A 95 -1.37 31.94 23.89
C TYR A 95 -2.03 33.32 23.98
N CYS A 96 -3.31 33.45 23.58
CA CYS A 96 -4.06 34.69 23.68
C CYS A 96 -4.19 35.18 25.13
N LYS A 97 -4.46 34.28 26.08
CA LYS A 97 -4.47 34.61 27.52
C LYS A 97 -3.13 35.17 27.98
N GLY A 98 -2.02 34.52 27.64
CA GLY A 98 -0.67 34.97 28.01
C GLY A 98 -0.29 36.33 27.41
N MET A 99 -0.86 36.67 26.25
CA MET A 99 -0.63 37.94 25.55
C MET A 99 -1.69 39.02 25.84
N ASN A 100 -2.69 38.72 26.69
CA ASN A 100 -3.86 39.57 26.92
C ASN A 100 -4.57 40.01 25.62
N LYS A 101 -4.75 39.06 24.70
CA LYS A 101 -5.51 39.24 23.44
C LYS A 101 -6.83 38.49 23.51
N GLU A 102 -7.83 39.00 22.80
CA GLU A 102 -9.08 38.26 22.60
C GLU A 102 -8.81 37.00 21.75
N TYR A 103 -9.49 35.92 22.10
CA TYR A 103 -9.43 34.66 21.37
C TYR A 103 -10.50 34.65 20.28
N GLU A 104 -10.08 34.30 19.08
CA GLU A 104 -10.96 33.94 17.97
C GLU A 104 -10.67 32.51 17.52
N GLN A 105 -11.71 31.80 17.07
CA GLN A 105 -11.54 30.44 16.58
C GLN A 105 -10.72 30.44 15.28
N LEU A 106 -9.76 29.53 15.18
CA LEU A 106 -8.98 29.36 13.96
C LEU A 106 -9.89 28.89 12.81
N PRO A 107 -9.68 29.35 11.56
CA PRO A 107 -10.62 29.13 10.45
C PRO A 107 -10.51 27.73 9.81
N TRP A 108 -9.71 26.83 10.38
CA TRP A 108 -9.42 25.53 9.79
C TRP A 108 -10.59 24.56 9.93
N GLN A 109 -10.84 23.78 8.88
CA GLN A 109 -11.88 22.77 8.82
C GLN A 109 -11.28 21.45 8.35
N VAL A 110 -11.89 20.34 8.79
CA VAL A 110 -11.46 19.00 8.39
C VAL A 110 -11.68 18.82 6.90
N LYS A 111 -10.63 18.40 6.19
CA LYS A 111 -10.70 18.10 4.76
C LYS A 111 -9.77 16.94 4.41
N VAL A 112 -10.37 15.86 3.94
CA VAL A 112 -9.67 14.68 3.45
C VAL A 112 -10.22 14.34 2.08
N LYS A 113 -9.35 14.08 1.12
CA LYS A 113 -9.71 13.75 -0.26
C LYS A 113 -8.91 12.52 -0.72
N ARG A 114 -9.56 11.67 -1.50
CA ARG A 114 -8.85 10.71 -2.36
C ARG A 114 -8.27 11.48 -3.54
N PHE A 115 -7.14 11.00 -4.07
CA PHE A 115 -6.51 11.64 -5.24
C PHE A 115 -7.46 11.73 -6.44
N SER A 116 -8.29 10.71 -6.68
CA SER A 116 -9.33 10.72 -7.71
C SER A 116 -10.28 11.92 -7.61
N HIS A 117 -10.77 12.22 -6.40
CA HIS A 117 -11.62 13.39 -6.16
C HIS A 117 -10.86 14.72 -6.34
N LEU A 118 -9.59 14.77 -5.94
CA LEU A 118 -8.74 15.94 -6.14
C LEU A 118 -8.48 16.20 -7.64
N PHE A 119 -8.26 15.14 -8.41
CA PHE A 119 -8.04 15.23 -9.86
C PHE A 119 -9.26 15.79 -10.58
N GLU A 120 -10.46 15.27 -10.27
CA GLU A 120 -11.71 15.78 -10.86
C GLU A 120 -12.02 17.22 -10.43
N GLU A 121 -11.66 17.60 -9.21
CA GLU A 121 -11.75 18.99 -8.75
C GLU A 121 -10.81 19.93 -9.49
N ALA A 122 -9.54 19.57 -9.68
CA ALA A 122 -8.60 20.36 -10.47
C ALA A 122 -9.05 20.51 -11.93
N LYS A 123 -9.60 19.44 -12.51
CA LYS A 123 -10.19 19.45 -13.85
C LYS A 123 -11.41 20.37 -13.93
N ARG A 124 -12.29 20.35 -12.92
CA ARG A 124 -13.46 21.24 -12.86
C ARG A 124 -13.04 22.71 -12.70
N ASP A 125 -12.04 22.98 -11.86
CA ASP A 125 -11.62 24.33 -11.50
C ASP A 125 -10.77 24.98 -12.61
N SER A 126 -9.90 24.21 -13.28
CA SER A 126 -8.89 24.72 -14.22
C SER A 126 -8.95 24.14 -15.64
N GLY A 127 -9.85 23.20 -15.92
CA GLY A 127 -10.12 22.68 -17.26
C GLY A 127 -8.92 22.05 -17.98
N ASP A 128 -8.85 22.28 -19.29
CA ASP A 128 -7.82 21.69 -20.17
C ASP A 128 -6.40 22.08 -19.78
N LYS A 129 -6.21 23.28 -19.18
CA LYS A 129 -4.90 23.75 -18.76
C LYS A 129 -4.27 22.85 -17.70
N PHE A 130 -5.09 22.37 -16.75
CA PHE A 130 -4.63 21.39 -15.76
C PHE A 130 -4.22 20.08 -16.43
N ILE A 131 -5.03 19.56 -17.35
CA ILE A 131 -4.77 18.29 -18.03
C ILE A 131 -3.46 18.34 -18.83
N GLU A 132 -3.21 19.43 -19.55
CA GLU A 132 -1.95 19.66 -20.27
C GLU A 132 -0.73 19.62 -19.33
N ASP A 133 -0.77 20.41 -18.26
CA ASP A 133 0.35 20.53 -17.32
C ASP A 133 0.56 19.26 -16.46
N TYR A 134 -0.53 18.56 -16.13
CA TYR A 134 -0.47 17.26 -15.48
C TYR A 134 0.25 16.24 -16.39
N ASN A 135 -0.13 16.16 -17.66
CA ASN A 135 0.51 15.24 -18.62
C ASN A 135 1.99 15.59 -18.85
N LEU A 136 2.34 16.88 -18.95
CA LEU A 136 3.74 17.31 -19.01
C LEU A 136 4.53 16.93 -17.75
N THR A 137 3.89 16.95 -16.58
CA THR A 137 4.50 16.53 -15.32
C THR A 137 4.65 15.01 -15.27
N LEU A 138 3.64 14.26 -15.74
CA LEU A 138 3.65 12.81 -15.87
C LEU A 138 4.82 12.31 -16.73
N GLU A 139 5.02 12.90 -17.91
CA GLU A 139 6.16 12.56 -18.77
C GLU A 139 7.51 12.86 -18.12
N LYS A 140 7.61 13.97 -17.37
CA LYS A 140 8.83 14.31 -16.63
C LYS A 140 9.13 13.31 -15.51
N VAL A 141 8.12 12.95 -14.71
CA VAL A 141 8.33 11.98 -13.62
C VAL A 141 8.63 10.60 -14.17
N LYS A 142 7.99 10.19 -15.28
CA LYS A 142 8.30 8.95 -16.00
C LYS A 142 9.76 8.89 -16.41
N GLY A 143 10.26 9.91 -17.11
CA GLY A 143 11.68 9.96 -17.50
C GLY A 143 12.64 9.97 -16.31
N LYS A 144 12.26 10.58 -15.18
CA LYS A 144 13.05 10.56 -13.95
C LYS A 144 13.07 9.19 -13.26
N ILE A 145 11.97 8.45 -13.28
CA ILE A 145 11.88 7.06 -12.79
C ILE A 145 12.75 6.16 -13.65
N GLU A 146 12.65 6.26 -14.98
CA GLU A 146 13.47 5.49 -15.92
C GLU A 146 14.97 5.76 -15.74
N ALA A 147 15.34 7.00 -15.41
CA ALA A 147 16.70 7.38 -15.08
C ALA A 147 17.15 6.98 -13.65
N GLY A 148 16.27 6.40 -12.83
CA GLY A 148 16.56 6.02 -11.44
C GLY A 148 16.80 7.20 -10.50
N SER A 149 16.36 8.41 -10.88
CA SER A 149 16.60 9.64 -10.12
C SER A 149 15.55 9.93 -9.04
N ILE A 150 14.36 9.34 -9.18
CA ILE A 150 13.28 9.35 -8.18
C ILE A 150 12.63 7.97 -8.12
N ASP A 151 12.00 7.65 -6.99
CA ASP A 151 11.19 6.44 -6.84
C ASP A 151 9.71 6.71 -7.21
N MET A 152 8.88 5.66 -7.19
CA MET A 152 7.45 5.75 -7.51
C MET A 152 6.69 6.66 -6.54
N ALA A 153 7.06 6.63 -5.26
CA ALA A 153 6.41 7.42 -4.22
C ALA A 153 6.66 8.92 -4.42
N GLU A 154 7.90 9.31 -4.73
CA GLU A 154 8.26 10.70 -5.06
C GLU A 154 7.54 11.20 -6.32
N ALA A 155 7.37 10.33 -7.33
CA ALA A 155 6.58 10.66 -8.50
C ALA A 155 5.09 10.90 -8.14
N CYS A 156 4.50 10.06 -7.28
CA CYS A 156 3.15 10.27 -6.78
C CYS A 156 3.01 11.62 -6.07
N TYR A 157 3.96 11.99 -5.21
CA TYR A 157 3.92 13.29 -4.53
C TYR A 157 3.97 14.45 -5.51
N GLN A 158 4.85 14.42 -6.51
CA GLN A 158 4.94 15.48 -7.51
C GLN A 158 3.65 15.62 -8.32
N LEU A 159 2.94 14.52 -8.61
CA LEU A 159 1.64 14.56 -9.30
C LEU A 159 0.51 15.09 -8.41
N ILE A 160 0.48 14.72 -7.13
CA ILE A 160 -0.46 15.28 -6.14
C ILE A 160 -0.22 16.79 -5.97
N GLU A 161 1.03 17.20 -5.77
CA GLU A 161 1.44 18.59 -5.63
C GLU A 161 1.08 19.40 -6.88
N LYS A 162 1.37 18.86 -8.08
CA LYS A 162 0.95 19.47 -9.34
C LYS A 162 -0.57 19.64 -9.40
N THR A 163 -1.34 18.66 -8.96
CA THR A 163 -2.80 18.73 -8.99
C THR A 163 -3.34 19.81 -8.03
N LEU A 164 -2.72 19.97 -6.86
CA LEU A 164 -3.07 21.01 -5.89
C LEU A 164 -2.80 22.43 -6.38
N GLU A 165 -1.88 22.63 -7.34
CA GLU A 165 -1.67 23.95 -7.96
C GLU A 165 -2.88 24.43 -8.79
N TYR A 166 -3.79 23.51 -9.14
CA TYR A 166 -4.91 23.74 -10.07
C TYR A 166 -6.29 23.71 -9.42
N VAL A 167 -6.37 23.64 -8.09
CA VAL A 167 -7.63 23.78 -7.33
C VAL A 167 -7.79 25.20 -6.79
N HIS A 168 -9.02 25.71 -6.73
CA HIS A 168 -9.29 27.05 -6.20
C HIS A 168 -9.21 27.11 -4.66
N ASP A 169 -9.49 25.99 -4.00
CA ASP A 169 -9.53 25.90 -2.55
C ASP A 169 -8.13 25.66 -1.97
N LEU A 170 -7.55 26.69 -1.37
CA LEU A 170 -6.20 26.69 -0.80
C LEU A 170 -6.18 26.34 0.70
N SER A 171 -7.29 25.88 1.28
CA SER A 171 -7.31 25.49 2.69
C SER A 171 -6.57 24.16 2.91
N PRO A 172 -6.07 23.90 4.14
CA PRO A 172 -5.33 22.67 4.42
C PRO A 172 -6.16 21.42 4.10
N VAL A 173 -5.54 20.44 3.43
CA VAL A 173 -6.19 19.20 2.99
C VAL A 173 -5.25 18.01 3.17
N VAL A 174 -5.79 16.88 3.58
CA VAL A 174 -5.11 15.58 3.51
C VAL A 174 -5.52 14.89 2.21
N VAL A 175 -4.54 14.44 1.43
CA VAL A 175 -4.78 13.67 0.20
C VAL A 175 -4.27 12.26 0.42
N ILE A 176 -5.13 11.27 0.18
CA ILE A 176 -4.79 9.84 0.24
C ILE A 176 -4.88 9.22 -1.15
N ALA A 177 -4.02 8.25 -1.45
CA ALA A 177 -3.96 7.59 -2.75
C ALA A 177 -3.37 6.18 -2.63
N LEU A 178 -3.72 5.31 -3.58
CA LEU A 178 -2.94 4.10 -3.82
C LEU A 178 -1.74 4.47 -4.70
N SER A 179 -0.60 3.85 -4.42
CA SER A 179 0.64 4.07 -5.16
C SER A 179 1.20 2.72 -5.62
N PRO A 180 1.79 2.66 -6.83
CA PRO A 180 2.50 1.47 -7.29
C PRO A 180 3.66 1.06 -6.37
N PRO A 181 4.05 -0.24 -6.37
CA PRO A 181 3.37 -1.36 -7.00
C PRO A 181 2.20 -1.90 -6.16
N TYR A 182 1.21 -2.54 -6.81
CA TYR A 182 0.14 -3.29 -6.15
C TYR A 182 0.43 -4.79 -6.22
N TYR A 183 0.50 -5.43 -5.05
CA TYR A 183 0.60 -6.87 -4.94
C TYR A 183 -0.75 -7.42 -4.48
N PRO A 184 -1.48 -8.13 -5.34
CA PRO A 184 -2.69 -8.80 -4.91
C PRO A 184 -2.41 -9.82 -3.80
N HIS A 185 -3.30 -9.88 -2.82
CA HIS A 185 -3.33 -11.01 -1.91
C HIS A 185 -4.00 -12.18 -2.62
N VAL A 186 -3.39 -13.36 -2.54
CA VAL A 186 -3.86 -14.54 -3.25
C VAL A 186 -3.72 -15.76 -2.37
N SER A 187 -4.69 -16.67 -2.50
CA SER A 187 -4.66 -18.00 -1.92
C SER A 187 -5.39 -18.96 -2.85
N ASN A 188 -4.89 -20.19 -2.97
CA ASN A 188 -5.59 -21.24 -3.71
C ASN A 188 -7.00 -21.54 -3.13
N ASP A 189 -7.25 -21.19 -1.86
CA ASP A 189 -8.57 -21.33 -1.23
C ASP A 189 -9.62 -20.36 -1.81
N MET A 190 -9.19 -19.33 -2.55
CA MET A 190 -10.08 -18.36 -3.20
C MET A 190 -10.60 -18.84 -4.57
N ILE A 191 -10.09 -19.95 -5.08
CA ILE A 191 -10.46 -20.51 -6.39
C ILE A 191 -10.83 -21.99 -6.26
N GLU A 192 -11.58 -22.50 -7.24
CA GLU A 192 -11.84 -23.94 -7.29
C GLU A 192 -10.63 -24.69 -7.87
N VAL A 193 -9.81 -25.28 -6.99
CA VAL A 193 -8.70 -26.13 -7.42
C VAL A 193 -9.22 -27.50 -7.87
N SER A 194 -8.94 -27.85 -9.12
CA SER A 194 -9.38 -29.10 -9.75
C SER A 194 -8.22 -29.81 -10.46
N GLY A 195 -8.50 -31.01 -10.99
CA GLY A 195 -7.52 -31.79 -11.74
C GLY A 195 -6.38 -32.37 -10.88
N PRO A 196 -5.20 -32.63 -11.48
CA PRO A 196 -4.06 -33.27 -10.81
C PRO A 196 -3.49 -32.50 -9.60
N ILE A 197 -3.77 -31.19 -9.52
CA ILE A 197 -3.29 -30.32 -8.43
C ILE A 197 -4.12 -30.53 -7.16
N LYS A 198 -5.35 -31.04 -7.27
CA LYS A 198 -6.20 -31.30 -6.12
C LYS A 198 -5.56 -32.35 -5.20
N GLY A 199 -5.34 -31.98 -3.94
CA GLY A 199 -4.68 -32.84 -2.95
C GLY A 199 -3.15 -32.91 -3.08
N LEU A 200 -2.54 -32.09 -3.94
CA LEU A 200 -1.08 -32.03 -4.07
C LEU A 200 -0.39 -31.66 -2.76
N VAL A 201 -0.93 -30.68 -2.03
CA VAL A 201 -0.36 -30.23 -0.75
C VAL A 201 -0.37 -31.37 0.28
N ASP A 202 -1.51 -32.04 0.45
CA ASP A 202 -1.64 -33.17 1.39
C ASP A 202 -0.67 -34.29 1.01
N HIS A 203 -0.56 -34.60 -0.29
CA HIS A 203 0.41 -35.58 -0.80
C HIS A 203 1.86 -35.21 -0.47
N LEU A 204 2.25 -33.94 -0.60
CA LEU A 204 3.60 -33.49 -0.26
C LEU A 204 3.86 -33.53 1.25
N ILE A 205 2.86 -33.23 2.08
CA ILE A 205 2.96 -33.34 3.54
C ILE A 205 3.16 -34.81 3.94
N ASP A 206 2.37 -35.72 3.39
CA ASP A 206 2.49 -37.16 3.63
C ASP A 206 3.84 -37.71 3.13
N PHE A 207 4.31 -37.23 1.97
CA PHE A 207 5.63 -37.58 1.44
C PHE A 207 6.75 -37.14 2.39
N ALA A 208 6.70 -35.91 2.90
CA ALA A 208 7.71 -35.40 3.83
C ALA A 208 7.72 -36.18 5.17
N ASP A 209 6.54 -36.53 5.70
CA ASP A 209 6.42 -37.34 6.93
C ASP A 209 6.98 -38.76 6.71
N ARG A 210 6.70 -39.38 5.56
CA ARG A 210 7.20 -40.73 5.25
C ARG A 210 8.71 -40.77 4.97
N GLU A 211 9.21 -39.86 4.14
CA GLU A 211 10.61 -39.90 3.67
C GLU A 211 11.58 -39.32 4.70
N TRP A 212 11.15 -38.35 5.51
CA TRP A 212 12.03 -37.59 6.40
C TRP A 212 11.58 -37.56 7.86
N GLU A 213 10.42 -38.14 8.20
CA GLU A 213 9.82 -38.04 9.55
C GLU A 213 9.57 -36.58 9.99
N GLU A 214 9.32 -35.69 9.01
CA GLU A 214 9.13 -34.26 9.23
C GLU A 214 7.68 -33.84 9.00
N LYS A 215 7.12 -33.08 9.94
CA LYS A 215 5.74 -32.59 9.84
C LYS A 215 5.68 -31.19 9.23
N TYR A 216 5.27 -31.14 7.98
CA TYR A 216 5.08 -29.88 7.26
C TYR A 216 3.71 -29.30 7.59
N ARG A 217 3.61 -27.97 7.57
CA ARG A 217 2.35 -27.23 7.75
C ARG A 217 2.08 -26.42 6.50
N LEU A 218 0.82 -26.43 6.06
CA LEU A 218 0.36 -25.52 5.03
C LEU A 218 0.36 -24.09 5.60
N GLN A 219 1.01 -23.19 4.87
CA GLN A 219 0.86 -21.76 5.03
C GLN A 219 0.14 -21.23 3.79
N ARG A 220 -1.05 -20.67 3.97
CA ARG A 220 -1.92 -20.19 2.88
C ARG A 220 -1.40 -18.91 2.27
N TYR A 221 -0.89 -18.00 3.12
CA TYR A 221 -0.39 -16.71 2.70
C TYR A 221 1.08 -16.55 3.03
N TYR A 222 1.86 -16.17 2.02
CA TYR A 222 3.24 -15.77 2.21
C TYR A 222 3.31 -14.28 2.55
N ASN A 223 3.71 -13.96 3.79
CA ASN A 223 3.83 -12.56 4.27
C ASN A 223 5.06 -11.80 3.73
N GLY A 224 5.74 -12.34 2.71
CA GLY A 224 6.81 -11.67 1.98
C GLY A 224 6.36 -11.26 0.59
N ILE A 225 7.21 -10.53 -0.14
CA ILE A 225 6.94 -10.16 -1.53
C ILE A 225 7.17 -11.38 -2.43
N SER A 226 6.20 -11.69 -3.28
CA SER A 226 6.30 -12.77 -4.27
C SER A 226 5.52 -12.44 -5.53
N ASP A 227 6.10 -12.71 -6.70
CA ASP A 227 5.42 -12.55 -7.99
C ASP A 227 4.28 -13.56 -8.18
N LEU A 228 4.17 -14.57 -7.31
CA LEU A 228 3.01 -15.47 -7.27
C LEU A 228 1.69 -14.72 -7.01
N SER A 229 1.74 -13.53 -6.41
CA SER A 229 0.61 -12.59 -6.31
C SER A 229 -0.03 -12.24 -7.66
N TYR A 230 0.68 -12.42 -8.78
CA TYR A 230 0.17 -12.10 -10.11
C TYR A 230 -0.40 -13.31 -10.86
N ALA A 231 -0.47 -14.48 -10.24
CA ALA A 231 -0.97 -15.70 -10.88
C ALA A 231 -2.50 -15.83 -10.81
N MET A 232 -3.14 -15.19 -9.83
CA MET A 232 -4.59 -15.18 -9.68
C MET A 232 -5.07 -13.85 -9.13
N PHE A 233 -6.32 -13.50 -9.44
CA PHE A 233 -6.99 -12.33 -8.89
C PHE A 233 -8.50 -12.59 -8.85
N PRO A 234 -8.99 -13.49 -7.97
CA PRO A 234 -10.39 -13.91 -7.91
C PRO A 234 -11.31 -12.85 -7.28
N GLU A 235 -10.98 -11.58 -7.49
CA GLU A 235 -11.69 -10.41 -7.02
C GLU A 235 -12.79 -9.97 -8.00
N LYS A 236 -13.70 -9.13 -7.51
CA LYS A 236 -14.81 -8.62 -8.34
C LYS A 236 -14.32 -7.53 -9.30
N ASP A 237 -15.06 -7.31 -10.39
CA ASP A 237 -14.70 -6.29 -11.40
C ASP A 237 -14.70 -4.88 -10.80
N GLU A 238 -15.54 -4.64 -9.79
CA GLU A 238 -15.55 -3.39 -9.03
C GLU A 238 -14.24 -3.14 -8.29
N THR A 239 -13.57 -4.19 -7.81
CA THR A 239 -12.25 -4.07 -7.16
C THR A 239 -11.19 -3.63 -8.17
N ILE A 240 -11.19 -4.21 -9.38
CA ILE A 240 -10.29 -3.81 -10.47
C ILE A 240 -10.51 -2.34 -10.81
N GLN A 241 -11.76 -1.94 -11.05
CA GLN A 241 -12.10 -0.56 -11.40
C GLN A 241 -11.68 0.41 -10.29
N TYR A 242 -11.90 0.04 -9.03
CA TYR A 242 -11.51 0.87 -7.89
C TYR A 242 -9.99 1.09 -7.82
N ILE A 243 -9.19 0.07 -8.09
CA ILE A 243 -7.72 0.20 -8.16
C ILE A 243 -7.34 1.17 -9.29
N LYS A 244 -7.90 0.98 -10.49
CA LYS A 244 -7.62 1.82 -11.66
C LYS A 244 -7.91 3.30 -11.42
N GLU A 245 -9.01 3.59 -10.73
CA GLU A 245 -9.44 4.96 -10.44
C GLU A 245 -8.64 5.63 -9.31
N ASN A 246 -8.15 4.85 -8.33
CA ASN A 246 -7.54 5.39 -7.11
C ASN A 246 -6.02 5.19 -7.02
N MET A 247 -5.41 4.49 -7.98
CA MET A 247 -3.97 4.35 -8.11
C MET A 247 -3.37 5.42 -9.02
N ILE A 248 -2.41 6.16 -8.49
CA ILE A 248 -1.67 7.15 -9.28
C ILE A 248 -0.79 6.44 -10.31
N MET A 249 -0.76 6.96 -11.54
CA MET A 249 0.03 6.46 -12.69
C MET A 249 -0.41 5.08 -13.27
N TRP A 250 -1.64 4.63 -12.95
CA TRP A 250 -2.17 3.38 -13.49
C TRP A 250 -2.27 3.39 -15.03
N ASP A 251 -1.74 2.36 -15.68
CA ASP A 251 -1.62 2.20 -17.15
C ASP A 251 -0.76 3.28 -17.85
N GLN A 252 -0.14 4.22 -17.13
CA GLN A 252 0.80 5.19 -17.71
C GLN A 252 2.28 4.87 -17.39
N VAL A 253 2.54 4.44 -16.15
CA VAL A 253 3.89 4.04 -15.68
C VAL A 253 3.86 2.64 -15.07
N TYR A 254 2.78 2.30 -14.38
CA TYR A 254 2.58 0.99 -13.77
C TYR A 254 1.21 0.46 -14.14
N GLY A 255 1.14 -0.81 -14.53
CA GLY A 255 -0.12 -1.48 -14.80
C GLY A 255 0.10 -2.98 -14.74
N ILE A 256 -0.91 -3.69 -14.29
CA ILE A 256 -0.95 -5.15 -14.30
C ILE A 256 -2.26 -5.57 -14.96
N PRO A 257 -2.26 -6.62 -15.81
CA PRO A 257 -3.45 -7.03 -16.55
C PRO A 257 -4.40 -7.82 -15.65
N LEU A 258 -5.01 -7.15 -14.66
CA LEU A 258 -5.85 -7.78 -13.63
C LEU A 258 -6.99 -8.61 -14.22
N GLU A 259 -7.59 -8.16 -15.32
CA GLU A 259 -8.64 -8.91 -16.01
C GLU A 259 -8.13 -10.25 -16.56
N ILE A 260 -6.93 -10.26 -17.16
CA ILE A 260 -6.31 -11.49 -17.69
C ILE A 260 -5.92 -12.41 -16.54
N ILE A 261 -5.34 -11.86 -15.47
CA ILE A 261 -4.95 -12.62 -14.27
C ILE A 261 -6.18 -13.27 -13.62
N LYS A 262 -7.30 -12.53 -13.55
CA LYS A 262 -8.59 -13.04 -13.07
C LYS A 262 -9.13 -14.16 -13.94
N GLU A 263 -9.12 -13.99 -15.27
CA GLU A 263 -9.58 -15.03 -16.21
C GLU A 263 -8.76 -16.31 -16.12
N LEU A 264 -7.43 -16.19 -15.99
CA LEU A 264 -6.53 -17.33 -15.91
C LEU A 264 -6.58 -18.04 -14.55
N SER A 265 -6.63 -17.29 -13.44
CA SER A 265 -6.73 -17.77 -12.05
C SER A 265 -5.92 -19.05 -11.79
N ILE A 266 -4.59 -18.96 -11.96
CA ILE A 266 -3.70 -20.12 -11.96
C ILE A 266 -3.34 -20.46 -10.50
N PRO A 267 -3.62 -21.70 -10.03
CA PRO A 267 -3.20 -22.13 -8.70
C PRO A 267 -1.67 -22.15 -8.60
N VAL A 268 -1.14 -21.67 -7.48
CA VAL A 268 0.29 -21.56 -7.24
C VAL A 268 0.70 -22.26 -5.95
N ILE A 269 1.91 -22.80 -5.93
CA ILE A 269 2.53 -23.33 -4.72
C ILE A 269 3.93 -22.74 -4.60
N ASN A 270 4.26 -22.23 -3.41
CA ASN A 270 5.60 -21.74 -3.11
C ASN A 270 6.36 -22.84 -2.35
N ILE A 271 7.42 -23.36 -2.96
CA ILE A 271 8.27 -24.41 -2.36
C ILE A 271 9.68 -23.85 -2.27
N GLY A 272 10.21 -23.77 -1.04
CA GLY A 272 11.54 -23.26 -0.78
C GLY A 272 12.13 -23.88 0.48
N PRO A 273 13.46 -23.77 0.66
CA PRO A 273 14.12 -24.27 1.85
C PRO A 273 13.71 -23.47 3.08
N TRP A 274 13.79 -24.09 4.27
CA TRP A 274 13.62 -23.33 5.50
C TRP A 274 14.70 -22.26 5.62
N GLY A 275 14.27 -21.02 5.79
CA GLY A 275 15.12 -19.85 5.88
C GLY A 275 14.82 -19.02 7.13
N LYS A 276 15.80 -18.21 7.53
CA LYS A 276 15.62 -17.23 8.60
C LYS A 276 16.28 -15.91 8.22
N ASP A 277 15.65 -14.82 8.67
CA ASP A 277 16.13 -13.45 8.52
C ASP A 277 16.24 -12.99 7.05
N ILE A 278 15.25 -13.36 6.22
CA ILE A 278 15.08 -12.90 4.83
C ILE A 278 15.19 -11.37 4.76
N HIS A 279 15.98 -10.86 3.82
CA HIS A 279 16.28 -9.43 3.63
C HIS A 279 16.96 -8.74 4.82
N LYS A 280 17.62 -9.50 5.70
CA LYS A 280 18.46 -8.96 6.78
C LYS A 280 19.92 -9.37 6.56
N ASN A 281 20.83 -8.68 7.24
CA ASN A 281 22.28 -8.94 7.16
C ASN A 281 22.71 -10.34 7.65
N VAL A 282 21.83 -11.10 8.31
CA VAL A 282 22.07 -12.47 8.79
C VAL A 282 21.20 -13.51 8.06
N GLU A 283 20.69 -13.14 6.88
CA GLU A 283 19.90 -14.03 6.02
C GLU A 283 20.62 -15.36 5.79
N ARG A 284 19.90 -16.47 6.01
CA ARG A 284 20.43 -17.82 5.88
C ARG A 284 19.34 -18.83 5.61
N VAL A 285 19.73 -19.94 5.00
CA VAL A 285 18.86 -21.08 4.70
C VAL A 285 19.46 -22.38 5.26
N TYR A 286 18.60 -23.35 5.54
CA TYR A 286 19.02 -24.66 5.99
C TYR A 286 19.59 -25.47 4.82
N LYS A 287 20.84 -25.93 4.96
CA LYS A 287 21.59 -26.58 3.88
C LYS A 287 20.93 -27.88 3.41
N GLU A 288 20.40 -28.68 4.33
CA GLU A 288 19.74 -29.94 4.00
C GLU A 288 18.51 -29.70 3.12
N ASP A 289 17.69 -28.71 3.48
CA ASP A 289 16.53 -28.34 2.67
C ASP A 289 16.95 -27.80 1.31
N LEU A 290 17.96 -26.92 1.27
CA LEU A 290 18.43 -26.30 0.03
C LEU A 290 18.98 -27.34 -0.96
N PHE A 291 19.83 -28.25 -0.50
CA PHE A 291 20.54 -29.17 -1.39
C PHE A 291 19.80 -30.47 -1.68
N TYR A 292 18.91 -30.93 -0.78
CA TYR A 292 18.32 -32.26 -0.87
C TYR A 292 16.79 -32.26 -0.81
N ARG A 293 16.20 -31.71 0.25
CA ARG A 293 14.74 -31.86 0.47
C ARG A 293 13.90 -31.02 -0.50
N THR A 294 14.24 -29.74 -0.71
CA THR A 294 13.51 -28.88 -1.65
C THR A 294 13.59 -29.39 -3.10
N PRO A 295 14.77 -29.77 -3.65
CA PRO A 295 14.83 -30.41 -4.96
C PRO A 295 13.98 -31.68 -5.05
N ARG A 296 13.95 -32.51 -4.00
CA ARG A 296 13.12 -33.72 -3.96
C ARG A 296 11.61 -33.43 -3.90
N LEU A 297 11.18 -32.40 -3.15
CA LEU A 297 9.79 -31.95 -3.18
C LEU A 297 9.37 -31.49 -4.57
N ILE A 298 10.22 -30.72 -5.26
CA ILE A 298 9.95 -30.25 -6.62
C ILE A 298 9.85 -31.43 -7.59
N GLU A 299 10.75 -32.41 -7.49
CA GLU A 299 10.70 -33.65 -8.28
C GLU A 299 9.39 -34.41 -8.03
N GLU A 300 8.96 -34.53 -6.77
CA GLU A 300 7.71 -35.20 -6.42
C GLU A 300 6.49 -34.47 -6.98
N VAL A 301 6.49 -33.13 -6.96
CA VAL A 301 5.44 -32.32 -7.63
C VAL A 301 5.40 -32.62 -9.12
N ILE A 302 6.55 -32.60 -9.79
CA ILE A 302 6.64 -32.85 -11.24
C ILE A 302 6.11 -34.24 -11.57
N ASN A 303 6.54 -35.27 -10.82
CA ASN A 303 6.08 -36.64 -11.01
C ASN A 303 4.58 -36.78 -10.78
N LYS A 304 4.04 -36.13 -9.73
CA LYS A 304 2.61 -36.19 -9.41
C LYS A 304 1.72 -35.50 -10.45
N LEU A 305 2.23 -34.44 -11.08
CA LEU A 305 1.44 -33.62 -12.02
C LEU A 305 1.60 -34.05 -13.49
N LEU A 306 2.77 -34.57 -13.88
CA LEU A 306 3.10 -34.84 -15.29
C LEU A 306 3.18 -36.32 -15.67
N VAL A 307 3.14 -37.24 -14.70
CA VAL A 307 3.21 -38.70 -14.91
C VAL A 307 1.91 -39.36 -14.47
#